data_AF-A0A7S0I8B8-F1
#
_entry.id   AF-A0A7S0I8B8-F1
#
_cell.length_a   1.000
_cell.length_b   1.000
_cell.length_c   1.000
_cell.angle_alpha   90.00
_cell.angle_beta   90.00
_cell.angle_gamma   90.00
#
_symmetry.space_group_name_H-M   'P 1'
#
loop_
_entity.id
_entity.type
_entity.pdbx_description
1 polymer ?
#
loop_
_entity_poly.entity_id
_entity_poly.type
_entity_poly.pdbx_seq_one_letter_code
_entity_poly.pdbx_strand_id
1 'polypeptide(L)'
;MGKTPAQQNRLKAKQQGMSHDSIKEQQAKEIRDQKKLANKDINFGREKGLLKKQEVAKQRLKDMNDPTTELGKATARAARKAAKEAEEFLLRTKGISIKQKEVPEGVDPKTILCEYFRYGCCAKTAEKCKFSHDLNIGEKTSEGSSGNAKRNIYDDDEADEADTMELWDQAKLESVIAKKHSKEKTQSNATSIICKHFLEAVETHKYGWVWACPGGP
;
A
#
# COMPACT_ATOMS: atom_id res chain seq x y z
N MET A 1 7.07 40.53 10.41
CA MET A 1 8.45 41.00 10.72
C MET A 1 9.11 39.98 11.65
N GLY A 2 9.94 39.09 11.12
CA GLY A 2 10.58 38.03 11.91
C GLY A 2 11.73 38.58 12.78
N LYS A 3 11.86 38.08 14.01
CA LYS A 3 13.00 38.43 14.89
C LYS A 3 14.29 37.95 14.25
N THR A 4 15.30 38.83 14.17
CA THR A 4 16.60 38.48 13.59
C THR A 4 17.29 37.39 14.43
N PRO A 5 18.18 36.56 13.84
CA PRO A 5 18.90 35.53 14.58
C PRO A 5 19.63 36.06 15.84
N ALA A 6 20.15 37.30 15.78
CA ALA A 6 20.78 37.96 16.92
C ALA A 6 19.80 38.38 18.04
N GLN A 7 18.53 38.65 17.70
CA GLN A 7 17.47 38.91 18.69
C GLN A 7 16.98 37.60 19.31
N GLN A 8 16.89 36.52 18.54
CA GLN A 8 16.52 35.19 19.04
C GLN A 8 17.57 34.62 19.99
N ASN A 9 18.86 34.78 19.67
CA ASN A 9 19.96 34.33 20.54
C ASN A 9 20.01 35.12 21.87
N ARG A 10 19.73 36.43 21.84
CA ARG A 10 19.60 37.24 23.07
C ARG A 10 18.40 36.85 23.94
N LEU A 11 17.27 36.49 23.31
CA LEU A 11 16.10 35.99 24.03
C LEU A 11 16.34 34.61 24.65
N LYS A 12 17.00 33.68 23.94
CA LYS A 12 17.43 32.39 24.48
C LYS A 12 18.41 32.55 25.63
N ALA A 13 19.34 33.50 25.54
CA ALA A 13 20.26 33.85 26.62
C ALA A 13 19.54 34.31 27.89
N LYS A 14 18.56 35.21 27.72
CA LYS A 14 17.74 35.71 28.82
C LYS A 14 16.86 34.62 29.43
N GLN A 15 16.40 33.65 28.64
CA GLN A 15 15.54 32.54 29.07
C GLN A 15 16.32 31.44 29.82
N GLN A 16 17.61 31.28 29.55
CA GLN A 16 18.50 30.31 30.21
C GLN A 16 19.33 30.91 31.35
N GLY A 17 19.19 32.20 31.65
CA GLY A 17 19.93 32.88 32.73
C GLY A 17 21.45 32.99 32.47
N MET A 18 21.91 32.70 31.26
CA MET A 18 23.33 32.68 30.89
C MET A 18 23.72 33.94 30.11
N SER A 19 24.94 34.44 30.35
CA SER A 19 25.46 35.62 29.66
C SER A 19 25.63 35.34 28.16
N HIS A 20 25.42 36.35 27.31
CA HIS A 20 25.53 36.20 25.85
C HIS A 20 26.91 35.65 25.41
N ASP A 21 27.97 35.98 26.14
CA ASP A 21 29.32 35.50 25.85
C ASP A 21 29.50 34.01 26.22
N SER A 22 28.86 33.53 27.29
CA SER A 22 28.88 32.10 27.63
C SER A 22 28.20 31.21 26.58
N ILE A 23 27.16 31.72 25.91
CA ILE A 23 26.47 30.99 24.84
C ILE A 23 27.32 30.92 23.57
N LYS A 24 28.02 32.00 23.23
CA LYS A 24 29.00 31.98 22.14
C LYS A 24 30.13 30.98 22.41
N GLU A 25 30.61 30.91 23.66
CA GLU A 25 31.66 29.96 24.02
C GLU A 25 31.17 28.50 23.96
N GLN A 26 29.95 28.22 24.41
CA GLN A 26 29.35 26.88 24.30
C GLN A 26 29.17 26.46 22.84
N GLN A 27 28.63 27.35 21.99
CA GLN A 27 28.51 27.08 20.55
C GLN A 27 29.88 26.83 19.90
N ALA A 28 30.91 27.59 20.28
CA ALA A 28 32.27 27.39 19.78
C ALA A 28 32.93 26.10 20.30
N LYS A 29 32.58 25.61 21.49
CA LYS A 29 32.99 24.30 22.01
C LYS A 29 32.30 23.18 21.25
N GLU A 30 31.00 23.29 21.03
CA GLU A 30 30.19 22.32 20.30
C GLU A 30 30.64 22.17 18.83
N ILE A 31 30.94 23.28 18.15
CA ILE A 31 31.54 23.26 16.80
C ILE A 31 32.94 22.61 16.80
N ARG A 32 33.77 22.86 17.82
CA ARG A 32 35.08 22.22 17.94
C ARG A 32 34.96 20.73 18.18
N ASP A 33 34.00 20.31 19.00
CA ASP A 33 33.80 18.89 19.31
C ASP A 33 33.17 18.15 18.12
N GLN A 34 32.27 18.78 17.36
CA GLN A 34 31.80 18.27 16.07
C GLN A 34 32.95 18.11 15.06
N LYS A 35 33.85 19.09 14.95
CA LYS A 35 35.06 18.97 14.09
C LYS A 35 36.00 17.86 14.55
N LYS A 36 36.19 17.68 15.86
CA LYS A 36 36.98 16.57 16.41
C LYS A 36 36.33 15.22 16.10
N LEU A 37 35.00 15.13 16.17
CA LEU A 37 34.27 13.90 15.86
C LEU A 37 34.38 13.55 14.36
N ALA A 38 34.19 14.55 13.48
CA ALA A 38 34.37 14.38 12.04
C ALA A 38 35.82 13.97 11.67
N ASN A 39 36.83 14.57 12.31
CA ASN A 39 38.23 14.20 12.09
C ASN A 39 38.59 12.83 12.66
N LYS A 40 37.92 12.40 13.74
CA LYS A 40 38.04 11.03 14.26
C LYS A 40 37.47 10.04 13.26
N ASP A 41 36.31 10.30 12.65
CA ASP A 41 35.72 9.40 11.64
C ASP A 41 36.54 9.32 10.34
N ILE A 42 37.19 10.41 9.92
CA ILE A 42 38.10 10.42 8.75
C ILE A 42 39.40 9.65 9.03
N ASN A 43 39.88 9.67 10.27
CA ASN A 43 41.06 8.92 10.70
C ASN A 43 40.72 7.54 11.29
N PHE A 44 39.44 7.19 11.43
CA PHE A 44 38.99 5.89 11.91
C PHE A 44 39.29 4.85 10.83
N GLY A 45 40.22 3.93 11.15
CA GLY A 45 40.78 2.96 10.21
C GLY A 45 42.11 3.37 9.56
N ARG A 46 42.69 4.53 9.91
CA ARG A 46 44.08 4.90 9.55
C ARG A 46 45.05 4.64 10.70
N GLU A 47 44.97 3.48 11.32
CA GLU A 47 45.95 3.09 12.32
C GLU A 47 47.20 2.54 11.63
N LYS A 48 48.35 3.18 11.91
CA LYS A 48 49.72 2.84 11.49
C LYS A 48 49.87 2.30 10.05
N GLY A 49 49.95 3.21 9.07
CA GLY A 49 50.62 2.94 7.78
C GLY A 49 49.75 2.48 6.61
N LEU A 50 48.43 2.29 6.78
CA LEU A 50 47.54 1.90 5.68
C LEU A 50 47.04 3.14 4.92
N LEU A 51 47.68 3.43 3.78
CA LEU A 51 47.36 4.57 2.91
C LEU A 51 46.31 4.23 1.83
N LYS A 52 46.13 2.95 1.51
CA LYS A 52 45.24 2.49 0.44
C LYS A 52 43.82 2.25 0.98
N LYS A 53 42.81 2.86 0.33
CA LYS A 53 41.39 2.72 0.68
C LYS A 53 40.91 1.26 0.81
N GLN A 54 41.45 0.36 -0.01
CA GLN A 54 41.09 -1.07 0.00
C GLN A 54 41.54 -1.80 1.26
N GLU A 55 42.71 -1.46 1.82
CA GLU A 55 43.24 -2.11 3.02
C GLU A 55 42.49 -1.64 4.26
N VAL A 56 42.15 -0.35 4.32
CA VAL A 56 41.28 0.23 5.36
C VAL A 56 39.89 -0.40 5.34
N ALA A 57 39.30 -0.62 4.16
CA ALA A 57 38.01 -1.29 4.04
C ALA A 57 38.06 -2.76 4.52
N LYS A 58 39.14 -3.50 4.20
CA LYS A 58 39.34 -4.87 4.67
C LYS A 58 39.50 -4.94 6.19
N GLN A 59 40.23 -4.01 6.79
CA GLN A 59 40.38 -3.95 8.24
C GLN A 59 39.04 -3.65 8.92
N ARG A 60 38.29 -2.66 8.41
CA ARG A 60 36.96 -2.33 8.93
C ARG A 60 36.00 -3.53 8.88
N LEU A 61 36.02 -4.33 7.81
CA LEU A 61 35.21 -5.55 7.72
C LEU A 61 35.61 -6.60 8.76
N LYS A 62 36.91 -6.74 9.06
CA LYS A 62 37.38 -7.62 10.13
C LYS A 62 36.92 -7.12 11.49
N ASP A 63 37.08 -5.83 11.77
CA ASP A 63 36.65 -5.22 13.04
C ASP A 63 35.12 -5.30 13.22
N MET A 64 34.33 -5.20 12.15
CA MET A 64 32.87 -5.40 12.20
C MET A 64 32.44 -6.83 12.52
N ASN A 65 33.27 -7.83 12.18
CA ASN A 65 33.01 -9.25 12.45
C ASN A 65 33.59 -9.72 13.79
N ASP A 66 34.52 -8.97 14.39
CA ASP A 66 35.13 -9.34 15.66
C ASP A 66 34.28 -8.85 16.85
N PRO A 67 33.68 -9.76 17.65
CA PRO A 67 32.78 -9.39 18.75
C PRO A 67 33.47 -8.70 19.93
N THR A 68 34.81 -8.64 19.96
CA THR A 68 35.56 -7.98 21.03
C THR A 68 35.71 -6.48 20.83
N THR A 69 35.67 -6.00 19.58
CA THR A 69 35.81 -4.58 19.25
C THR A 69 34.51 -3.81 19.50
N GLU A 70 34.61 -2.51 19.77
CA GLU A 70 33.42 -1.65 19.94
C GLU A 70 32.56 -1.60 18.67
N LEU A 71 33.18 -1.68 17.49
CA LEU A 71 32.49 -1.73 16.21
C LEU A 71 31.72 -3.05 16.04
N GLY A 72 32.34 -4.19 16.36
CA GLY A 72 31.70 -5.50 16.30
C GLY A 72 30.58 -5.69 17.33
N LYS A 73 30.72 -5.13 18.54
CA LYS A 73 29.61 -5.10 19.52
C LYS A 73 28.45 -4.25 19.02
N ALA A 74 28.72 -3.11 18.40
CA ALA A 74 27.69 -2.25 17.82
C ALA A 74 26.97 -2.91 16.63
N THR A 75 27.69 -3.59 15.75
CA THR A 75 27.10 -4.33 14.60
C THR A 75 26.27 -5.51 15.07
N ALA A 76 26.76 -6.30 16.04
CA ALA A 76 26.00 -7.41 16.62
C ALA A 76 24.72 -6.93 17.32
N ARG A 77 24.77 -5.80 18.04
CA ARG A 77 23.58 -5.18 18.65
C ARG A 77 22.60 -4.67 17.60
N ALA A 78 23.09 -4.03 16.53
CA ALA A 78 22.25 -3.55 15.44
C ALA A 78 21.59 -4.71 14.68
N ALA A 79 22.34 -5.79 14.40
CA ALA A 79 21.81 -7.00 13.77
C ALA A 79 20.75 -7.68 14.65
N ARG A 80 20.98 -7.78 15.97
CA ARG A 80 19.98 -8.33 16.91
C ARG A 80 18.72 -7.46 16.99
N LYS A 81 18.87 -6.13 16.95
CA LYS A 81 17.74 -5.21 16.91
C LYS A 81 16.94 -5.34 15.61
N ALA A 82 17.63 -5.41 14.47
CA ALA A 82 16.98 -5.60 13.17
C ALA A 82 16.27 -6.96 13.08
N ALA A 83 16.87 -8.03 13.62
CA ALA A 83 16.24 -9.34 13.70
C ALA A 83 14.97 -9.32 14.57
N LYS A 84 15.01 -8.65 15.73
CA LYS A 84 13.84 -8.48 16.60
C LYS A 84 12.73 -7.66 15.94
N GLU A 85 13.08 -6.58 15.23
CA GLU A 85 12.11 -5.77 14.49
C GLU A 85 11.48 -6.56 13.32
N ALA A 86 12.27 -7.40 12.64
CA ALA A 86 11.75 -8.28 11.60
C ALA A 86 10.81 -9.37 12.16
N GLU A 87 11.16 -9.95 13.31
CA GLU A 87 10.30 -10.92 14.01
C GLU A 87 9.01 -10.26 14.50
N GLU A 88 9.08 -9.08 15.10
CA GLU A 88 7.91 -8.30 15.52
C GLU A 88 7.03 -7.92 14.31
N PHE A 89 7.64 -7.58 13.17
CA PHE A 89 6.90 -7.35 11.93
C PHE A 89 6.18 -8.62 11.46
N LEU A 90 6.83 -9.77 11.48
CA LEU A 90 6.24 -11.07 11.10
C LEU A 90 5.10 -11.48 12.04
N LEU A 91 5.26 -11.26 13.34
CA LEU A 91 4.21 -11.48 14.35
C LEU A 91 3.02 -10.55 14.11
N ARG A 92 3.29 -9.26 13.82
CA ARG A 92 2.26 -8.26 13.52
C ARG A 92 1.49 -8.58 12.23
N THR A 93 2.18 -9.08 11.21
CA THR A 93 1.57 -9.51 9.94
C THR A 93 1.01 -10.94 9.98
N LYS A 94 1.05 -11.62 11.14
CA LYS A 94 0.63 -13.03 11.30
C LYS A 94 1.26 -13.97 10.27
N GLY A 95 2.48 -13.68 9.80
CA GLY A 95 3.18 -14.47 8.78
C GLY A 95 2.64 -14.32 7.35
N ILE A 96 1.72 -13.38 7.10
CA ILE A 96 1.17 -13.13 5.77
C ILE A 96 2.12 -12.20 5.00
N SER A 97 2.60 -12.63 3.84
CA SER A 97 3.34 -11.77 2.92
C SER A 97 2.37 -10.79 2.24
N ILE A 98 2.33 -9.55 2.74
CA ILE A 98 1.45 -8.50 2.21
C ILE A 98 2.09 -7.92 0.92
N LYS A 99 1.43 -8.08 -0.23
CA LYS A 99 1.89 -7.57 -1.53
C LYS A 99 0.80 -6.68 -2.13
N GLN A 100 0.94 -5.38 -1.93
CA GLN A 100 0.00 -4.40 -2.46
C GLN A 100 -0.07 -4.46 -3.99
N LYS A 101 -1.26 -4.73 -4.53
CA LYS A 101 -1.52 -4.66 -5.98
C LYS A 101 -1.21 -3.26 -6.54
N GLU A 102 -0.65 -3.24 -7.74
CA GLU A 102 -0.38 -2.02 -8.49
C GLU A 102 -1.69 -1.38 -8.97
N VAL A 103 -1.68 -0.05 -9.09
CA VAL A 103 -2.87 0.72 -9.48
C VAL A 103 -2.96 0.74 -11.00
N PRO A 104 -4.09 0.33 -11.61
CA PRO A 104 -4.29 0.44 -13.05
C PRO A 104 -4.30 1.91 -13.51
N GLU A 105 -3.82 2.16 -14.73
CA GLU A 105 -3.76 3.51 -15.31
C GLU A 105 -5.18 4.09 -15.43
N GLY A 106 -5.40 5.27 -14.84
CA GLY A 106 -6.70 5.97 -14.83
C GLY A 106 -7.57 5.74 -13.59
N VAL A 107 -7.17 4.88 -12.64
CA VAL A 107 -7.88 4.68 -11.36
C VAL A 107 -7.14 5.41 -10.24
N ASP A 108 -7.86 6.23 -9.47
CA ASP A 108 -7.28 6.93 -8.33
C ASP A 108 -6.81 5.93 -7.25
N PRO A 109 -5.54 5.96 -6.79
CA PRO A 109 -5.03 5.01 -5.80
C PRO A 109 -5.80 4.96 -4.48
N LYS A 110 -6.54 6.03 -4.15
CA LYS A 110 -7.40 6.13 -2.97
C LYS A 110 -8.72 5.37 -3.08
N THR A 111 -9.10 4.88 -4.26
CA THR A 111 -10.27 4.01 -4.41
C THR A 111 -9.93 2.55 -4.13
N ILE A 112 -8.65 2.23 -3.90
CA ILE A 112 -8.16 0.89 -3.61
C ILE A 112 -7.80 0.80 -2.12
N LEU A 113 -8.26 -0.26 -1.46
CA LEU A 113 -7.95 -0.54 -0.05
C LEU A 113 -6.46 -0.81 0.14
N CYS A 114 -5.87 -0.23 1.19
CA CYS A 114 -4.52 -0.53 1.60
C CYS A 114 -4.45 -1.93 2.23
N GLU A 115 -3.77 -2.87 1.59
CA GLU A 115 -3.60 -4.22 2.14
C GLU A 115 -2.87 -4.20 3.48
N TYR A 116 -1.87 -3.32 3.65
CA TYR A 116 -1.20 -3.16 4.94
C TYR A 116 -2.15 -2.66 6.04
N PHE A 117 -3.16 -1.85 5.69
CA PHE A 117 -4.18 -1.41 6.65
C PHE A 117 -5.18 -2.52 6.96
N ARG A 118 -5.58 -3.30 5.95
CA ARG A 118 -6.43 -4.50 6.12
C ARG A 118 -5.85 -5.48 7.14
N TYR A 119 -4.53 -5.60 7.19
CA TYR A 119 -3.81 -6.43 8.17
C TYR A 119 -3.30 -5.65 9.41
N GLY A 120 -3.69 -4.39 9.60
CA GLY A 120 -3.32 -3.58 10.78
C GLY A 120 -1.83 -3.22 10.88
N CYS A 121 -1.08 -3.31 9.78
CA CYS A 121 0.37 -3.14 9.73
C CYS A 121 0.83 -1.88 8.99
N CYS A 122 -0.09 -1.02 8.55
CA CYS A 122 0.27 0.18 7.82
C CYS A 122 0.93 1.23 8.74
N ALA A 123 2.18 1.59 8.43
CA ALA A 123 2.92 2.63 9.16
C ALA A 123 2.47 4.07 8.80
N LYS A 124 1.63 4.23 7.77
CA LYS A 124 1.14 5.54 7.30
C LYS A 124 -0.19 5.87 7.97
N THR A 125 -0.42 7.15 8.26
CA THR A 125 -1.75 7.62 8.66
C THR A 125 -2.71 7.59 7.47
N ALA A 126 -4.02 7.46 7.72
CA ALA A 126 -5.04 7.33 6.68
C ALA A 126 -4.96 8.42 5.59
N GLU A 127 -4.67 9.66 5.97
CA GLU A 127 -4.56 10.80 5.05
C GLU A 127 -3.29 10.79 4.19
N LYS A 128 -2.21 10.18 4.70
CA LYS A 128 -0.88 10.14 4.06
C LYS A 128 -0.62 8.85 3.30
N CYS A 129 -1.49 7.85 3.46
CA CYS A 129 -1.40 6.63 2.67
C CYS A 129 -1.84 6.90 1.23
N LYS A 130 -1.13 6.31 0.26
CA LYS A 130 -1.50 6.37 -1.16
C LYS A 130 -2.84 5.64 -1.41
N PHE A 131 -3.15 4.66 -0.56
CA PHE A 131 -4.30 3.78 -0.65
C PHE A 131 -5.26 4.04 0.50
N SER A 132 -6.54 3.69 0.34
CA SER A 132 -7.55 3.96 1.37
C SER A 132 -7.36 3.12 2.62
N HIS A 133 -7.69 3.73 3.77
CA HIS A 133 -7.80 3.07 5.07
C HIS A 133 -9.28 2.88 5.49
N ASP A 134 -10.18 2.76 4.52
CA ASP A 134 -11.59 2.48 4.77
C ASP A 134 -11.91 1.04 4.35
N LEU A 135 -12.26 0.19 5.33
CA LEU A 135 -12.58 -1.23 5.12
C LEU A 135 -13.79 -1.43 4.19
N ASN A 136 -14.71 -0.46 4.15
CA ASN A 136 -15.92 -0.52 3.34
C ASN A 136 -15.63 -0.49 1.83
N ILE A 137 -14.49 0.06 1.42
CA ILE A 137 -14.04 0.02 0.03
C ILE A 137 -13.59 -1.39 -0.38
N GLY A 138 -13.05 -2.16 0.58
CA GLY A 138 -12.65 -3.55 0.37
C GLY A 138 -13.84 -4.45 0.07
N GLU A 139 -14.95 -4.26 0.78
CA GLU A 139 -16.19 -5.03 0.59
C GLU A 139 -16.81 -4.72 -0.77
N LYS A 140 -16.93 -3.45 -1.16
CA LYS A 140 -17.46 -3.06 -2.49
C LYS A 140 -16.61 -3.53 -3.68
N THR A 141 -15.32 -3.81 -3.45
CA THR A 141 -14.41 -4.35 -4.48
C THR A 141 -14.31 -5.89 -4.43
N SER A 142 -14.65 -6.55 -3.32
CA SER A 142 -14.69 -8.02 -3.21
C SER A 142 -16.07 -8.62 -3.46
N GLU A 143 -17.12 -7.90 -3.06
CA GLU A 143 -18.52 -8.13 -3.35
C GLU A 143 -18.89 -7.04 -4.36
N GLY A 144 -18.91 -7.39 -5.64
CA GLY A 144 -18.89 -6.46 -6.76
C GLY A 144 -20.03 -5.45 -6.81
N SER A 145 -19.98 -4.41 -6.00
CA SER A 145 -20.74 -3.17 -6.17
C SER A 145 -19.96 -2.27 -7.13
N SER A 146 -19.91 -2.76 -8.37
CA SER A 146 -19.52 -2.13 -9.64
C SER A 146 -18.83 -3.15 -10.55
N GLY A 147 -19.59 -4.15 -11.02
CA GLY A 147 -19.35 -4.75 -12.34
C GLY A 147 -18.52 -6.04 -12.44
N ASN A 148 -18.08 -6.67 -11.36
CA ASN A 148 -17.39 -7.97 -11.45
C ASN A 148 -17.53 -8.84 -10.19
N ALA A 149 -18.77 -9.08 -9.75
CA ALA A 149 -19.05 -10.17 -8.82
C ALA A 149 -19.14 -11.49 -9.60
N LYS A 150 -18.57 -12.57 -9.06
CA LYS A 150 -18.80 -13.93 -9.55
C LYS A 150 -20.28 -14.26 -9.31
N ARG A 151 -21.12 -13.97 -10.31
CA ARG A 151 -22.54 -14.34 -10.28
C ARG A 151 -22.64 -15.87 -10.17
N ASN A 152 -23.24 -16.32 -9.09
CA ASN A 152 -23.58 -17.71 -8.86
C ASN A 152 -24.72 -18.07 -9.82
N ILE A 153 -24.65 -19.22 -10.48
CA ILE A 153 -25.62 -19.65 -11.50
C ILE A 153 -27.05 -19.83 -10.95
N TYR A 154 -27.23 -19.78 -9.63
CA TYR A 154 -28.49 -19.98 -8.93
C TYR A 154 -28.96 -18.74 -8.13
N ASP A 155 -28.19 -17.64 -8.12
CA ASP A 155 -28.55 -16.41 -7.39
C ASP A 155 -29.12 -15.31 -8.30
N ASP A 156 -29.32 -15.59 -9.60
CA ASP A 156 -29.86 -14.63 -10.56
C ASP A 156 -31.41 -14.68 -10.64
N ASP A 157 -32.05 -14.88 -9.49
CA ASP A 157 -33.44 -14.46 -9.24
C ASP A 157 -33.45 -12.98 -8.81
N GLU A 158 -32.64 -12.13 -9.45
CA GLU A 158 -32.92 -10.68 -9.55
C GLU A 158 -34.13 -10.45 -10.49
N ALA A 159 -35.24 -11.12 -10.19
CA ALA A 159 -36.47 -10.36 -10.08
C ALA A 159 -36.20 -9.44 -8.88
N ASP A 160 -35.95 -8.16 -9.16
CA ASP A 160 -35.90 -7.09 -8.17
C ASP A 160 -36.69 -7.53 -6.92
N GLU A 161 -36.08 -7.65 -5.74
CA GLU A 161 -36.80 -8.04 -4.51
C GLU A 161 -37.98 -7.08 -4.20
N ALA A 162 -38.10 -5.98 -4.96
CA ALA A 162 -39.19 -5.00 -4.97
C ALA A 162 -40.22 -5.16 -6.11
N ASP A 163 -40.07 -6.09 -7.07
CA ASP A 163 -40.95 -6.25 -8.24
C ASP A 163 -41.83 -7.50 -8.11
N THR A 164 -42.58 -7.56 -7.01
CA THR A 164 -43.59 -8.58 -6.75
C THR A 164 -44.71 -8.48 -7.78
N MET A 165 -45.30 -9.59 -8.24
CA MET A 165 -46.37 -9.60 -9.27
C MET A 165 -47.57 -8.68 -8.96
N GLU A 166 -47.77 -8.30 -7.70
CA GLU A 166 -48.79 -7.35 -7.26
C GLU A 166 -48.57 -5.91 -7.75
N LEU A 167 -47.34 -5.54 -8.13
CA LEU A 167 -46.97 -4.21 -8.63
C LEU A 167 -46.96 -4.13 -10.17
N TRP A 168 -47.37 -5.20 -10.85
CA TRP A 168 -47.35 -5.25 -12.32
C TRP A 168 -48.66 -4.72 -12.91
N ASP A 169 -48.57 -3.60 -13.61
CA ASP A 169 -49.66 -3.14 -14.48
C ASP A 169 -49.90 -4.12 -15.63
N GLN A 170 -51.13 -4.15 -16.15
CA GLN A 170 -51.57 -5.02 -17.25
C GLN A 170 -50.62 -4.96 -18.48
N ALA A 171 -50.09 -3.77 -18.80
CA ALA A 171 -49.15 -3.60 -19.90
C ALA A 171 -47.79 -4.28 -19.64
N LYS A 172 -47.31 -4.30 -18.39
CA LYS A 172 -46.07 -4.98 -18.00
C LYS A 172 -46.27 -6.50 -18.05
N LEU A 173 -47.40 -6.98 -17.54
CA LEU A 173 -47.77 -8.40 -17.60
C LEU A 173 -47.87 -8.91 -19.04
N GLU A 174 -48.55 -8.18 -19.93
CA GLU A 174 -48.64 -8.52 -21.35
C GLU A 174 -47.26 -8.54 -22.03
N SER A 175 -46.36 -7.62 -21.67
CA SER A 175 -44.98 -7.60 -22.20
C SER A 175 -44.15 -8.80 -21.75
N VAL A 176 -44.33 -9.27 -20.51
CA VAL A 176 -43.61 -10.42 -19.95
C VAL A 176 -44.15 -11.72 -20.55
N ILE A 177 -45.47 -11.84 -20.66
CA ILE A 177 -46.15 -12.96 -21.32
C ILE A 177 -45.72 -13.03 -22.79
N ALA A 178 -45.74 -11.91 -23.50
CA ALA A 178 -45.27 -11.84 -24.88
C ALA A 178 -43.82 -12.30 -25.00
N LYS A 179 -42.91 -11.85 -24.11
CA LYS A 179 -41.49 -12.26 -24.09
C LYS A 179 -41.28 -13.73 -23.76
N LYS A 180 -42.07 -14.31 -22.84
CA LYS A 180 -41.99 -15.74 -22.47
C LYS A 180 -42.49 -16.63 -23.61
N HIS A 181 -43.64 -16.31 -24.20
CA HIS A 181 -44.22 -17.08 -25.31
C HIS A 181 -43.56 -16.81 -26.67
N SER A 182 -42.89 -15.66 -26.86
CA SER A 182 -42.10 -15.43 -28.07
C SER A 182 -40.89 -16.37 -28.14
N LYS A 183 -40.36 -16.83 -27.01
CA LYS A 183 -39.24 -17.80 -26.97
C LYS A 183 -39.67 -19.24 -27.30
N GLU A 184 -40.95 -19.58 -27.13
CA GLU A 184 -41.48 -20.90 -27.48
C GLU A 184 -41.66 -21.07 -29.01
N LYS A 185 -41.95 -19.97 -29.73
CA LYS A 185 -41.96 -19.96 -31.21
C LYS A 185 -40.57 -19.88 -31.85
N THR A 186 -39.55 -19.42 -31.13
CA THR A 186 -38.17 -19.33 -31.62
C THR A 186 -37.29 -20.46 -31.08
N GLN A 187 -37.76 -21.71 -31.15
CA GLN A 187 -36.87 -22.88 -31.06
C GLN A 187 -35.98 -23.02 -32.33
N SER A 188 -35.42 -21.92 -32.82
CA SER A 188 -34.54 -21.88 -34.00
C SER A 188 -33.09 -21.57 -33.67
N ASN A 189 -32.69 -21.57 -32.39
CA ASN A 189 -31.30 -21.36 -31.98
C ASN A 189 -30.56 -22.67 -31.64
N ALA A 190 -31.12 -23.82 -32.00
CA ALA A 190 -30.41 -25.09 -31.98
C ALA A 190 -29.49 -25.19 -33.21
N THR A 191 -28.51 -24.30 -33.32
CA THR A 191 -27.48 -24.39 -34.35
C THR A 191 -26.34 -25.28 -33.86
N SER A 192 -25.90 -26.25 -34.65
CA SER A 192 -24.75 -27.12 -34.34
C SER A 192 -23.40 -26.36 -34.27
N ILE A 193 -23.41 -25.06 -34.54
CA ILE A 193 -22.24 -24.19 -34.62
C ILE A 193 -22.32 -23.15 -33.50
N ILE A 194 -21.19 -22.93 -32.81
CA ILE A 194 -21.05 -22.00 -31.68
C ILE A 194 -20.87 -20.56 -32.21
N CYS A 195 -21.61 -19.55 -31.69
CA CYS A 195 -21.46 -18.11 -32.07
C CYS A 195 -20.00 -17.67 -31.81
N LYS A 196 -19.38 -16.96 -32.77
CA LYS A 196 -17.97 -16.53 -32.68
C LYS A 196 -17.69 -15.63 -31.47
N HIS A 197 -18.68 -14.87 -31.04
CA HIS A 197 -18.62 -13.98 -29.86
C HIS A 197 -18.95 -14.70 -28.55
N PHE A 198 -19.24 -16.00 -28.58
CA PHE A 198 -19.57 -16.77 -27.40
C PHE A 198 -18.40 -16.87 -26.43
N LEU A 199 -17.19 -17.16 -26.94
CA LEU A 199 -16.00 -17.23 -26.09
C LEU A 199 -15.69 -15.88 -25.43
N GLU A 200 -15.82 -14.79 -26.17
CA GLU A 200 -15.65 -13.42 -25.65
C GLU A 200 -16.69 -13.10 -24.56
N ALA A 201 -17.94 -13.52 -24.72
CA ALA A 201 -18.99 -13.33 -23.72
C ALA A 201 -18.77 -14.17 -22.45
N VAL A 202 -18.21 -15.38 -22.60
CA VAL A 202 -17.83 -16.23 -21.47
C VAL A 202 -16.63 -15.64 -20.72
N GLU A 203 -15.60 -15.20 -21.43
CA GLU A 203 -14.40 -14.55 -20.84
C GLU A 203 -14.73 -13.22 -20.17
N THR A 204 -15.72 -12.49 -20.69
CA THR A 204 -16.18 -11.21 -20.10
C THR A 204 -17.32 -11.37 -19.11
N HIS A 205 -17.75 -12.60 -18.80
CA HIS A 205 -18.87 -12.90 -17.90
C HIS A 205 -20.17 -12.16 -18.24
N LYS A 206 -20.41 -11.90 -19.53
CA LYS A 206 -21.62 -11.25 -20.07
C LYS A 206 -22.69 -12.25 -20.51
N TYR A 207 -22.49 -13.54 -20.26
CA TYR A 207 -23.45 -14.59 -20.58
C TYR A 207 -24.63 -14.58 -19.60
N GLY A 208 -25.85 -14.83 -20.08
CA GLY A 208 -27.07 -14.83 -19.27
C GLY A 208 -28.35 -14.81 -20.12
N TRP A 209 -29.51 -14.91 -19.48
CA TRP A 209 -30.82 -14.98 -20.15
C TRP A 209 -31.17 -13.74 -21.00
N VAL A 210 -30.49 -12.61 -20.74
CA VAL A 210 -30.63 -11.32 -21.45
C VAL A 210 -29.49 -11.10 -22.47
N TRP A 211 -28.52 -12.01 -22.57
CA TRP A 211 -27.41 -11.87 -23.51
C TRP A 211 -27.88 -12.08 -24.96
N ALA A 212 -27.54 -11.14 -25.85
CA ALA A 212 -27.77 -11.21 -27.29
C ALA A 212 -26.43 -11.22 -28.03
N CYS A 213 -26.23 -12.16 -28.97
CA CYS A 213 -25.02 -12.21 -29.80
C CYS A 213 -24.97 -10.91 -30.64
N PRO A 214 -23.89 -10.11 -30.58
CA PRO A 214 -23.79 -8.82 -31.29
C PRO A 214 -23.79 -8.97 -32.82
N GLY A 215 -23.59 -10.19 -33.33
CA GLY A 215 -23.75 -10.54 -34.74
C GLY A 215 -25.21 -10.78 -35.18
N GLY A 216 -26.17 -10.62 -34.27
CA GLY A 216 -27.57 -10.96 -34.51
C GLY A 216 -27.91 -12.41 -34.13
N PRO A 217 -29.20 -12.79 -34.22
CA PRO A 217 -29.64 -14.19 -34.14
C PRO A 217 -29.08 -15.03 -35.29
#